data_AF-A0A832G984-F1
#
_entry.id   AF-A0A832G984-F1
#
_cell.length_a   1.000
_cell.length_b   1.000
_cell.length_c   1.000
_cell.angle_alpha   90.00
_cell.angle_beta   90.00
_cell.angle_gamma   90.00
#
_symmetry.space_group_name_H-M   'P 1'
#
loop_
_entity.id
_entity.type
_entity.pdbx_description
1 polymer ?
#
loop_
_entity_poly.entity_id
_entity_poly.type
_entity_poly.pdbx_seq_one_letter_code
_entity_poly.pdbx_strand_id
1 'polypeptide(L)'
;MGYPIVLTADRTLMSEYGGAIFLGFSACVPKGLVPDSVYFRIFCPPVEANNDGSAVVAPNGTRKIEAALLDYGFKREDVIVAHPEHLHKVIGPETKALGITENDPLGIGPATTTFTEIFGGEAYMAIKFREILNHPAVKKYRPKIIVGGAGAWQLEDEEVRRSLGIDT
;
A
#
# COMPACT_ATOMS: atom_id res chain seq x y z
N MET A 1 9.82 1.52 19.51
CA MET A 1 10.88 0.98 18.63
C MET A 1 10.20 0.45 17.40
N GLY A 2 10.74 0.73 16.21
CA GLY A 2 10.20 0.30 14.91
C GLY A 2 11.30 -0.32 14.06
N TYR A 3 10.95 -0.87 12.91
CA TYR A 3 11.91 -1.48 12.00
C TYR A 3 12.60 -0.40 11.16
N PRO A 4 13.93 -0.48 10.94
CA PRO A 4 14.66 0.43 10.06
C PRO A 4 14.08 0.54 8.65
N ILE A 5 13.66 -0.58 8.05
CA ILE A 5 13.04 -0.64 6.72
C ILE A 5 11.68 -1.30 6.84
N VAL A 6 10.62 -0.56 6.51
CA VAL A 6 9.26 -1.07 6.45
C VAL A 6 8.84 -1.12 4.99
N LEU A 7 8.43 -2.28 4.51
CA LEU A 7 7.83 -2.47 3.19
C LEU A 7 6.34 -2.76 3.37
N THR A 8 5.49 -2.21 2.52
CA THR A 8 4.05 -2.47 2.55
C THR A 8 3.43 -2.24 1.16
N ALA A 9 2.12 -2.37 1.07
CA ALA A 9 1.31 -2.01 -0.08
C ALA A 9 -0.03 -1.46 0.43
N ASP A 10 -0.78 -0.73 -0.39
CA ASP A 10 -2.12 -0.33 0.01
C ASP A 10 -3.02 -1.53 0.35
N ARG A 11 -4.06 -1.25 1.13
CA ARG A 11 -4.94 -2.28 1.67
C ARG A 11 -5.63 -3.11 0.57
N THR A 12 -5.86 -2.56 -0.61
CA THR A 12 -6.48 -3.30 -1.71
C THR A 12 -5.52 -4.34 -2.31
N LEU A 13 -4.22 -4.03 -2.37
CA LEU A 13 -3.18 -4.98 -2.79
C LEU A 13 -2.81 -6.03 -1.73
N MET A 14 -3.24 -5.82 -0.49
CA MET A 14 -3.09 -6.76 0.64
C MET A 14 -4.39 -7.56 0.85
N SER A 15 -4.89 -8.14 -0.24
CA SER A 15 -6.05 -9.04 -0.31
C SER A 15 -5.82 -10.13 -1.36
N GLU A 16 -6.24 -11.35 -1.07
CA GLU A 16 -6.33 -12.42 -2.09
C GLU A 16 -7.66 -12.40 -2.84
N TYR A 17 -8.56 -11.48 -2.51
CA TYR A 17 -9.89 -11.34 -3.13
C TYR A 17 -10.68 -12.66 -3.18
N GLY A 18 -10.51 -13.52 -2.15
CA GLY A 18 -11.13 -14.84 -2.07
C GLY A 18 -10.71 -15.81 -3.19
N GLY A 19 -9.57 -15.57 -3.84
CA GLY A 19 -9.09 -16.34 -5.00
C GLY A 19 -9.75 -15.96 -6.33
N ALA A 20 -10.67 -14.99 -6.35
CA ALA A 20 -11.37 -14.56 -7.55
C ALA A 20 -10.60 -13.43 -8.26
N ILE A 21 -9.85 -13.77 -9.31
CA ILE A 21 -8.97 -12.81 -10.01
C ILE A 21 -9.69 -11.53 -10.47
N PHE A 22 -10.93 -11.65 -10.98
CA PHE A 22 -11.69 -10.49 -11.47
C PHE A 22 -12.23 -9.61 -10.35
N LEU A 23 -12.34 -10.14 -9.14
CA LEU A 23 -12.76 -9.37 -7.98
C LEU A 23 -11.70 -8.33 -7.59
N GLY A 24 -10.44 -8.51 -8.00
CA GLY A 24 -9.40 -7.49 -7.92
C GLY A 24 -9.78 -6.16 -8.56
N PHE A 25 -10.51 -6.18 -9.68
CA PHE A 25 -10.99 -4.96 -10.36
C PHE A 25 -12.01 -4.19 -9.52
N SER A 26 -12.61 -4.79 -8.48
CA SER A 26 -13.48 -4.04 -7.58
C SER A 26 -12.74 -2.93 -6.85
N ALA A 27 -11.40 -2.97 -6.75
CA ALA A 27 -10.63 -1.89 -6.14
C ALA A 27 -10.59 -0.61 -7.00
N CYS A 28 -10.85 -0.74 -8.30
CA CYS A 28 -10.96 0.37 -9.24
C CYS A 28 -12.30 1.10 -9.14
N VAL A 29 -13.30 0.54 -8.45
CA VAL A 29 -14.62 1.18 -8.35
C VAL A 29 -14.59 2.33 -7.32
N PRO A 30 -15.39 3.39 -7.53
CA PRO A 30 -15.50 4.46 -6.57
C PRO A 30 -15.98 4.00 -5.20
N LYS A 31 -15.40 4.58 -4.16
CA LYS A 31 -15.91 4.47 -2.79
C LYS A 31 -17.36 4.95 -2.72
N GLY A 32 -18.19 4.20 -1.99
CA GLY A 32 -19.57 4.59 -1.69
C GLY A 32 -20.64 3.88 -2.51
N LEU A 33 -20.26 3.05 -3.50
CA LEU A 33 -21.20 2.17 -4.20
C LEU A 33 -21.79 1.09 -3.28
N VAL A 34 -21.00 0.64 -2.30
CA VAL A 34 -21.39 -0.27 -1.22
C VAL A 34 -20.77 0.20 0.10
N PRO A 35 -21.34 -0.15 1.26
CA PRO A 35 -20.72 0.18 2.54
C PRO A 35 -19.30 -0.41 2.66
N ASP A 36 -18.34 0.38 3.14
CA ASP A 36 -16.93 -0.03 3.25
C ASP A 36 -16.75 -1.34 4.04
N SER A 37 -17.54 -1.56 5.09
CA SER A 37 -17.50 -2.79 5.89
C SER A 37 -17.90 -4.03 5.09
N VAL A 38 -18.85 -3.88 4.16
CA VAL A 38 -19.28 -4.95 3.24
C VAL A 38 -18.19 -5.17 2.20
N TYR A 39 -17.65 -4.10 1.63
CA TYR A 39 -16.57 -4.16 0.64
C TYR A 39 -15.35 -4.92 1.18
N PHE A 40 -14.77 -4.48 2.30
CA PHE A 40 -13.55 -5.05 2.86
C PHE A 40 -13.75 -6.40 3.56
N ARG A 41 -15.00 -6.84 3.78
CA ARG A 41 -15.28 -8.17 4.35
C ARG A 41 -15.55 -9.23 3.29
N ILE A 42 -16.23 -8.85 2.20
CA ILE A 42 -16.71 -9.81 1.19
C ILE A 42 -15.87 -9.72 -0.08
N PHE A 43 -15.63 -8.51 -0.57
CA PHE A 43 -14.99 -8.29 -1.88
C PHE A 43 -13.46 -8.20 -1.76
N CYS A 44 -12.96 -7.55 -0.70
CA CYS A 44 -11.53 -7.30 -0.48
C CYS A 44 -11.08 -7.69 0.94
N PRO A 45 -11.25 -8.96 1.37
CA PRO A 45 -10.85 -9.44 2.69
C PRO A 45 -9.34 -9.23 2.95
N PRO A 46 -8.92 -8.90 4.18
CA PRO A 46 -7.49 -8.70 4.47
C PRO A 46 -6.73 -10.01 4.38
N VAL A 47 -5.48 -9.92 3.96
CA VAL A 47 -4.53 -10.99 4.20
C VAL A 47 -4.26 -11.10 5.71
N GLU A 48 -3.86 -12.29 6.15
CA GLU A 48 -3.53 -12.48 7.56
C GLU A 48 -2.29 -11.67 7.96
N ALA A 49 -2.29 -11.19 9.20
CA ALA A 49 -1.15 -10.51 9.81
C ALA A 49 -0.67 -11.29 11.03
N ASN A 50 0.65 -11.44 11.15
CA ASN A 50 1.29 -12.00 12.32
C ASN A 50 1.22 -11.01 13.51
N ASN A 51 1.48 -11.51 14.71
CA ASN A 51 1.43 -10.72 15.94
C ASN A 51 2.35 -9.49 15.92
N ASP A 52 3.51 -9.61 15.26
CA ASP A 52 4.51 -8.56 15.08
C ASP A 52 4.10 -7.48 14.05
N GLY A 53 2.97 -7.67 13.36
CA GLY A 53 2.46 -6.76 12.32
C GLY A 53 2.95 -7.09 10.91
N SER A 54 3.74 -8.14 10.71
CA SER A 54 4.12 -8.61 9.38
C SER A 54 2.94 -9.25 8.66
N ALA A 55 2.86 -9.06 7.33
CA ALA A 55 1.85 -9.72 6.51
C ALA A 55 2.28 -11.17 6.22
N VAL A 56 1.34 -12.12 6.24
CA VAL A 56 1.60 -13.53 5.87
C VAL A 56 1.91 -13.62 4.37
N VAL A 57 1.04 -13.04 3.54
CA VAL A 57 1.24 -12.88 2.09
C VAL A 57 1.23 -11.40 1.71
N ALA A 58 1.93 -11.06 0.63
CA ALA A 58 2.07 -9.69 0.14
C ALA A 58 2.28 -9.72 -1.38
N PRO A 59 2.12 -8.59 -2.09
CA PRO A 59 2.43 -8.53 -3.51
C PRO A 59 3.83 -9.07 -3.81
N ASN A 60 3.95 -9.86 -4.87
CA ASN A 60 5.23 -10.48 -5.24
C ASN A 60 6.35 -9.43 -5.42
N GLY A 61 6.03 -8.27 -6.01
CA GLY A 61 6.97 -7.16 -6.11
C GLY A 61 7.57 -6.73 -4.77
N THR A 62 6.73 -6.61 -3.73
CA THR A 62 7.16 -6.27 -2.37
C THR A 62 8.10 -7.33 -1.79
N ARG A 63 7.77 -8.62 -1.95
CA ARG A 63 8.61 -9.74 -1.49
C ARG A 63 9.93 -9.84 -2.25
N LYS A 64 9.96 -9.47 -3.54
CA LYS A 64 11.21 -9.36 -4.31
C LYS A 64 12.13 -8.27 -3.77
N ILE A 65 11.59 -7.11 -3.38
CA ILE A 65 12.38 -6.04 -2.75
C ILE A 65 12.90 -6.50 -1.38
N GLU A 66 12.08 -7.17 -0.56
CA GLU A 66 12.52 -7.78 0.70
C GLU A 66 13.71 -8.75 0.46
N ALA A 67 13.56 -9.69 -0.48
CA ALA A 67 14.62 -10.64 -0.81
C ALA A 67 15.89 -9.95 -1.31
N ALA A 68 15.76 -8.92 -2.14
CA ALA A 68 16.90 -8.14 -2.63
C ALA A 68 17.62 -7.41 -1.48
N LEU A 69 16.90 -6.77 -0.55
CA LEU A 69 17.54 -6.13 0.61
C LEU A 69 18.37 -7.12 1.43
N LEU A 70 17.84 -8.32 1.67
CA LEU A 70 18.58 -9.37 2.39
C LEU A 70 19.82 -9.83 1.62
N ASP A 71 19.72 -10.00 0.31
CA ASP A 71 20.84 -10.39 -0.56
C ASP A 71 21.95 -9.32 -0.59
N TYR A 72 21.58 -8.04 -0.52
CA TYR A 72 22.50 -6.91 -0.43
C TYR A 72 23.08 -6.68 0.99
N GLY A 73 22.80 -7.57 1.95
CA GLY A 73 23.44 -7.58 3.26
C GLY A 73 22.69 -6.85 4.37
N PHE A 74 21.44 -6.42 4.15
CA PHE A 74 20.59 -5.96 5.25
C PHE A 74 20.20 -7.13 6.14
N LYS A 75 20.15 -6.91 7.45
CA LYS A 75 19.79 -7.96 8.41
C LYS A 75 18.28 -8.23 8.37
N ARG A 76 17.89 -9.47 8.65
CA ARG A 76 16.49 -9.88 8.62
C ARG A 76 15.65 -9.14 9.66
N GLU A 77 16.21 -8.86 10.82
CA GLU A 77 15.59 -8.10 11.89
C GLU A 77 15.41 -6.60 11.57
N ASP A 78 16.08 -6.09 10.53
CA ASP A 78 16.00 -4.68 10.14
C ASP A 78 14.91 -4.41 9.08
N VAL A 79 14.36 -5.46 8.46
CA VAL A 79 13.42 -5.38 7.34
C VAL A 79 12.12 -6.10 7.69
N ILE A 80 10.98 -5.43 7.48
CA ILE A 80 9.66 -6.05 7.65
C ILE A 80 8.77 -5.76 6.45
N VAL A 81 8.07 -6.79 5.97
CA VAL A 81 6.90 -6.62 5.09
C VAL A 81 5.66 -6.56 5.96
N ALA A 82 5.16 -5.34 6.19
CA ALA A 82 4.11 -5.03 7.13
C ALA A 82 2.72 -5.04 6.49
N HIS A 83 1.75 -5.55 7.24
CA HIS A 83 0.34 -5.37 6.90
C HIS A 83 -0.05 -3.89 7.09
N PRO A 84 -0.74 -3.25 6.12
CA PRO A 84 -0.98 -1.81 6.14
C PRO A 84 -1.87 -1.34 7.31
N GLU A 85 -2.70 -2.23 7.86
CA GLU A 85 -3.51 -1.91 9.07
C GLU A 85 -2.69 -1.98 10.38
N HIS A 86 -1.45 -2.48 10.32
CA HIS A 86 -0.58 -2.66 11.48
C HIS A 86 0.65 -1.74 11.46
N LEU A 87 0.67 -0.68 10.63
CA LEU A 87 1.80 0.25 10.53
C LEU A 87 2.18 0.90 11.86
N HIS A 88 1.22 1.12 12.77
CA HIS A 88 1.48 1.64 14.11
C HIS A 88 2.35 0.74 15.00
N LYS A 89 2.43 -0.57 14.71
CA LYS A 89 3.27 -1.52 15.44
C LYS A 89 4.73 -1.49 14.98
N VAL A 90 4.95 -1.18 13.70
CA VAL A 90 6.23 -1.41 13.02
C VAL A 90 6.98 -0.11 12.67
N ILE A 91 6.26 1.01 12.53
CA ILE A 91 6.87 2.33 12.28
C ILE A 91 7.17 3.01 13.60
N GLY A 92 8.42 3.42 13.78
CA GLY A 92 8.91 4.07 14.99
C GLY A 92 10.06 5.04 14.72
N PRO A 93 10.71 5.55 15.77
CA PRO A 93 11.81 6.52 15.63
C PRO A 93 13.05 5.96 14.90
N GLU A 94 13.22 4.64 14.89
CA GLU A 94 14.30 3.96 14.16
C GLU A 94 13.98 3.73 12.68
N THR A 95 12.73 3.95 12.25
CA THR A 95 12.31 3.70 10.88
C THR A 95 12.89 4.76 9.95
N LYS A 96 13.74 4.33 9.02
CA LYS A 96 14.45 5.17 8.07
C LYS A 96 13.75 5.25 6.73
N ALA A 97 13.17 4.13 6.28
CA ALA A 97 12.52 4.02 4.99
C ALA A 97 11.18 3.28 5.08
N LEU A 98 10.19 3.78 4.33
CA LEU A 98 8.90 3.17 4.08
C LEU A 98 8.76 2.96 2.57
N GLY A 99 8.86 1.70 2.13
CA GLY A 99 8.58 1.30 0.76
C GLY A 99 7.11 0.92 0.59
N ILE A 100 6.41 1.51 -0.38
CA ILE A 100 4.99 1.27 -0.64
C ILE A 100 4.86 0.74 -2.07
N THR A 101 4.28 -0.45 -2.22
CA THR A 101 3.93 -1.01 -3.53
C THR A 101 2.53 -0.58 -3.93
N GLU A 102 2.40 0.05 -5.08
CA GLU A 102 1.15 0.60 -5.60
C GLU A 102 0.91 0.18 -7.05
N ASN A 103 -0.37 0.02 -7.40
CA ASN A 103 -0.80 -0.28 -8.76
C ASN A 103 -1.49 0.90 -9.44
N ASP A 104 -2.15 1.76 -8.66
CA ASP A 104 -2.84 2.95 -9.17
C ASP A 104 -2.92 4.05 -8.09
N PRO A 105 -1.77 4.64 -7.70
CA PRO A 105 -1.68 5.55 -6.56
C PRO A 105 -2.49 6.84 -6.74
N LEU A 106 -2.70 7.31 -7.98
CA LEU A 106 -3.51 8.50 -8.28
C LEU A 106 -4.94 8.18 -8.71
N GLY A 107 -5.27 6.91 -8.93
CA GLY A 107 -6.60 6.51 -9.42
C GLY A 107 -6.87 6.93 -10.87
N ILE A 108 -5.82 7.05 -11.68
CA ILE A 108 -5.87 7.48 -13.08
C ILE A 108 -5.55 6.34 -14.05
N GLY A 109 -5.47 5.10 -13.55
CA GLY A 109 -5.32 3.92 -14.40
C GLY A 109 -6.54 3.70 -15.30
N PRO A 110 -6.39 3.08 -16.49
CA PRO A 110 -7.48 2.96 -17.47
C PRO A 110 -8.77 2.31 -16.94
N ALA A 111 -8.64 1.28 -16.09
CA ALA A 111 -9.80 0.63 -15.47
C ALA A 111 -10.47 1.56 -14.45
N THR A 112 -9.67 2.24 -13.63
CA THR A 112 -10.14 3.16 -12.61
C THR A 112 -10.82 4.37 -13.21
N THR A 113 -10.24 5.01 -14.23
CA THR A 113 -10.88 6.12 -14.95
C THR A 113 -12.20 5.70 -15.58
N THR A 114 -12.27 4.50 -16.18
CA THR A 114 -13.52 3.97 -16.73
C THR A 114 -14.60 3.87 -15.65
N PHE A 115 -14.29 3.29 -14.49
CA PHE A 115 -15.27 3.15 -13.41
C PHE A 115 -15.63 4.49 -12.76
N THR A 116 -14.67 5.40 -12.56
CA THR A 116 -14.93 6.72 -11.97
C THR A 116 -15.68 7.65 -12.93
N GLU A 117 -15.50 7.53 -14.25
CA GLU A 117 -16.31 8.25 -15.24
C GLU A 117 -17.75 7.76 -15.28
N ILE A 118 -17.98 6.44 -15.15
CA ILE A 118 -19.34 5.86 -15.16
C ILE A 118 -20.09 6.17 -13.86
N PHE A 119 -19.43 5.97 -12.71
CA PHE A 119 -20.10 5.98 -11.41
C PHE A 119 -19.84 7.26 -10.59
N GLY A 120 -18.87 8.10 -10.98
CA GLY A 120 -18.45 9.27 -10.22
C GLY A 120 -17.71 8.92 -8.93
N GLY A 121 -16.92 9.86 -8.42
CA GLY A 121 -16.20 9.70 -7.15
C GLY A 121 -14.79 9.17 -7.30
N GLU A 122 -14.26 8.59 -6.23
CA GLU A 122 -12.85 8.28 -6.11
C GLU A 122 -12.61 6.82 -5.73
N ALA A 123 -11.67 6.17 -6.41
CA ALA A 123 -11.42 4.75 -6.27
C ALA A 123 -10.72 4.36 -4.96
N TYR A 124 -10.99 3.14 -4.50
CA TYR A 124 -10.42 2.62 -3.26
C TYR A 124 -8.89 2.60 -3.26
N MET A 125 -8.23 2.29 -4.39
CA MET A 125 -6.75 2.22 -4.45
C MET A 125 -6.12 3.57 -4.07
N ALA A 126 -6.53 4.66 -4.72
CA ALA A 126 -6.06 6.01 -4.43
C ALA A 126 -6.33 6.44 -2.98
N ILE A 127 -7.52 6.10 -2.46
CA ILE A 127 -7.89 6.39 -1.06
C ILE A 127 -6.98 5.63 -0.10
N LYS A 128 -6.80 4.32 -0.31
CA LYS A 128 -6.00 3.45 0.57
C LYS A 128 -4.52 3.77 0.53
N PHE A 129 -4.00 4.18 -0.62
CA PHE A 129 -2.66 4.73 -0.72
C PHE A 129 -2.50 5.99 0.16
N ARG A 130 -3.41 6.96 0.04
CA ARG A 130 -3.35 8.18 0.86
C ARG A 130 -3.59 7.93 2.35
N GLU A 131 -4.33 6.89 2.73
CA GLU A 131 -4.45 6.47 4.13
C GLU A 131 -3.08 6.06 4.71
N ILE A 132 -2.22 5.39 3.94
CA ILE A 132 -0.84 5.07 4.36
C ILE A 132 -0.02 6.35 4.54
N LEU A 133 -0.02 7.25 3.54
CA LEU A 133 0.74 8.50 3.61
C LEU A 133 0.32 9.39 4.80
N ASN A 134 -0.98 9.35 5.13
CA ASN A 134 -1.55 10.11 6.25
C ASN A 134 -1.60 9.32 7.57
N HIS A 135 -1.06 8.10 7.62
CA HIS A 135 -1.07 7.30 8.83
C HIS A 135 -0.34 8.03 9.97
N PRO A 136 -0.88 8.07 11.20
CA PRO A 136 -0.30 8.86 12.30
C PRO A 136 1.18 8.56 12.57
N ALA A 137 1.59 7.30 12.49
CA ALA A 137 2.99 6.92 12.65
C ALA A 137 3.89 7.45 11.51
N VAL A 138 3.40 7.45 10.27
CA VAL A 138 4.13 7.99 9.11
C VAL A 138 4.31 9.50 9.26
N LYS A 139 3.24 10.22 9.60
CA LYS A 139 3.28 11.68 9.81
C LYS A 139 4.17 12.08 10.99
N LYS A 140 4.19 11.26 12.05
CA LYS A 140 4.97 11.50 13.27
C LYS A 140 6.46 11.27 13.05
N TYR A 141 6.83 10.13 12.46
CA TYR A 141 8.24 9.71 12.37
C TYR A 141 8.90 10.11 11.04
N ARG A 142 8.12 10.42 10.00
CA ARG A 142 8.58 10.93 8.70
C ARG A 142 9.75 10.11 8.11
N PRO A 143 9.60 8.78 7.97
CA PRO A 143 10.59 8.00 7.25
C PRO A 143 10.67 8.47 5.79
N LYS A 144 11.77 8.15 5.09
CA LYS A 144 11.83 8.35 3.64
C LYS A 144 10.79 7.48 2.96
N ILE A 145 9.91 8.08 2.16
CA ILE A 145 8.82 7.39 1.48
C ILE A 145 9.24 7.08 0.04
N ILE A 146 9.26 5.78 -0.28
CA ILE A 146 9.62 5.27 -1.61
C ILE A 146 8.38 4.55 -2.15
N VAL A 147 7.90 4.93 -3.33
CA VAL A 147 6.73 4.30 -3.95
C VAL A 147 7.14 3.58 -5.23
N GLY A 148 6.76 2.32 -5.34
CA GLY A 148 7.06 1.46 -6.48
C GLY A 148 5.86 0.63 -6.91
N GLY A 149 6.09 -0.31 -7.82
CA GLY A 149 5.03 -1.15 -8.38
C GLY A 149 4.57 -0.68 -9.76
N ALA A 150 3.53 -1.32 -10.29
CA ALA A 150 3.06 -1.06 -11.66
C ALA A 150 2.48 0.35 -11.83
N GLY A 151 2.03 0.99 -10.75
CA GLY A 151 1.50 2.36 -10.76
C GLY A 151 2.54 3.47 -10.62
N ALA A 152 3.84 3.13 -10.48
CA ALA A 152 4.88 4.12 -10.19
C ALA A 152 5.02 5.21 -11.26
N TRP A 153 4.69 4.92 -12.53
CA TRP A 153 4.71 5.88 -13.63
C TRP A 153 3.79 7.10 -13.39
N GLN A 154 2.75 6.95 -12.57
CA GLN A 154 1.84 8.05 -12.23
C GLN A 154 2.51 9.11 -11.35
N LEU A 155 3.64 8.75 -10.72
CA LEU A 155 4.40 9.59 -9.81
C LEU A 155 5.70 10.11 -10.45
N GLU A 156 5.83 10.06 -11.78
CA GLU A 156 7.00 10.62 -12.47
C GLU A 156 7.15 12.13 -12.27
N ASP A 157 6.02 12.84 -12.19
CA ASP A 157 5.96 14.27 -11.94
C ASP A 157 6.43 14.62 -10.50
N GLU A 158 7.45 15.46 -10.41
CA GLU A 158 8.02 15.89 -9.14
C GLU A 158 7.05 16.74 -8.30
N GLU A 159 6.21 17.57 -8.91
CA GLU A 159 5.23 18.36 -8.18
C GLU A 159 4.17 17.48 -7.55
N VAL A 160 3.74 16.43 -8.26
CA VAL A 160 2.82 15.42 -7.73
C VAL A 160 3.44 14.71 -6.52
N ARG A 161 4.67 14.19 -6.64
CA ARG A 161 5.37 13.55 -5.50
C ARG A 161 5.51 14.49 -4.31
N ARG A 162 5.93 15.74 -4.56
CA ARG A 162 6.10 16.76 -3.52
C ARG A 162 4.79 17.07 -2.80
N SER A 163 3.68 17.13 -3.54
CA SER A 163 2.34 17.37 -2.96
C SER A 163 1.88 16.24 -2.04
N LEU A 164 2.33 15.01 -2.32
CA LEU A 164 2.01 13.81 -1.54
C LEU A 164 3.04 13.52 -0.43
N GLY A 165 4.18 14.21 -0.42
CA GLY A 165 5.28 13.97 0.51
C GLY A 165 6.05 12.68 0.22
N ILE A 166 6.17 12.31 -1.05
CA ILE A 166 6.91 11.14 -1.53
C ILE A 166 8.33 11.56 -1.92
N ASP A 167 9.34 10.81 -1.47
CA ASP A 167 10.75 11.13 -1.72
C ASP A 167 11.29 10.49 -3.01
N THR A 168 10.79 9.32 -3.41
CA THR A 168 11.22 8.60 -4.63
C THR A 168 10.10 7.74 -5.19
#